data_AF-A0A661FWZ9-F1
#
_entry.id   AF-A0A661FWZ9-F1
#
_cell.length_a   1.000
_cell.length_b   1.000
_cell.length_c   1.000
_cell.angle_alpha   90.00
_cell.angle_beta   90.00
_cell.angle_gamma   90.00
#
_symmetry.space_group_name_H-M   'P 1'
#
loop_
_entity.id
_entity.type
_entity.pdbx_description
1 polymer ?
#
loop_
_entity_poly.entity_id
_entity_poly.type
_entity_poly.pdbx_seq_one_letter_code
_entity_poly.pdbx_strand_id
1 'polypeptide(L)'
;MLDLVSIGSISIRTRTDQRKRDRIFNMDKKPELDPHIAYCGLNCAGCDVFQATAYDDDGLRQDYADKVKLHWKIEIDPAGVSCYGCRDERPKTGFCATCEVRACTKERGLENCATCEDYGCEKLQRVHAAMINVGKSVDGVAWASINLEEIRRNKGLA
;
A
#
# COMPACT_ATOMS: atom_id res chain seq x y z
N MET A 1 -20.43 -32.61 -50.72
CA MET A 1 -20.02 -33.14 -49.40
C MET A 1 -19.17 -32.04 -48.76
N LEU A 2 -19.76 -31.29 -47.79
CA LEU A 2 -19.11 -30.48 -46.73
C LEU A 2 -18.19 -29.30 -47.22
N ASP A 3 -18.28 -28.03 -46.80
CA ASP A 3 -18.78 -27.42 -45.57
C ASP A 3 -19.20 -25.95 -45.77
N LEU A 4 -20.22 -25.54 -45.01
CA LEU A 4 -20.67 -24.16 -44.79
C LEU A 4 -19.73 -23.46 -43.80
N VAL A 5 -19.08 -22.37 -44.21
CA VAL A 5 -18.37 -21.47 -43.30
C VAL A 5 -19.39 -20.56 -42.62
N SER A 6 -19.68 -20.82 -41.35
CA SER A 6 -20.44 -19.93 -40.47
C SER A 6 -19.55 -18.76 -40.04
N ILE A 7 -19.68 -17.63 -40.73
CA ILE A 7 -19.08 -16.35 -40.30
C ILE A 7 -20.01 -15.75 -39.25
N GLY A 8 -19.51 -15.74 -38.00
CA GLY A 8 -20.20 -15.25 -36.82
C GLY A 8 -20.66 -13.80 -36.94
N SER A 9 -21.78 -13.51 -36.28
CA SER A 9 -22.44 -12.22 -36.16
C SER A 9 -21.52 -11.19 -35.50
N ILE A 10 -20.88 -10.34 -36.31
CA ILE A 10 -20.15 -9.16 -35.84
C ILE A 10 -21.18 -8.15 -35.33
N SER A 11 -21.32 -8.04 -34.01
CA SER A 11 -22.10 -6.97 -33.36
C SER A 11 -21.33 -5.65 -33.49
N ILE A 12 -21.76 -4.80 -34.44
CA ILE A 12 -21.23 -3.45 -34.62
C ILE A 12 -21.72 -2.58 -33.45
N ARG A 13 -20.92 -2.49 -32.38
CA ARG A 13 -21.24 -1.68 -31.19
C ARG A 13 -21.02 -0.21 -31.50
N THR A 14 -22.03 0.62 -31.24
CA THR A 14 -21.96 2.06 -31.49
C THR A 14 -21.00 2.75 -30.52
N ARG A 15 -20.36 3.84 -30.95
CA ARG A 15 -19.39 4.61 -30.15
C ARG A 15 -19.98 5.13 -28.83
N THR A 16 -21.30 5.30 -28.76
CA THR A 16 -22.06 5.67 -27.56
C THR A 16 -22.23 4.51 -26.58
N ASP A 17 -22.41 3.27 -27.07
CA ASP A 17 -22.48 2.05 -26.24
C ASP A 17 -21.12 1.72 -25.60
N GLN A 18 -20.02 1.93 -26.32
CA GLN A 18 -18.68 1.77 -25.76
C GLN A 18 -18.37 2.81 -24.68
N ARG A 19 -18.62 4.11 -24.91
CA ARG A 19 -18.40 5.16 -23.89
C ARG A 19 -19.28 5.01 -22.65
N LYS A 20 -20.48 4.44 -22.79
CA LYS A 20 -21.38 4.17 -21.66
C LYS A 20 -20.87 2.98 -20.84
N ARG A 21 -20.38 1.93 -21.49
CA ARG A 21 -19.68 0.81 -20.83
C ARG A 21 -18.40 1.26 -20.14
N ASP A 22 -17.54 2.04 -20.81
CA ASP A 22 -16.29 2.52 -20.21
C ASP A 22 -16.57 3.40 -18.98
N ARG A 23 -17.64 4.20 -18.99
CA ARG A 23 -18.10 4.95 -17.80
C ARG A 23 -18.62 4.04 -16.68
N ILE A 24 -19.43 3.03 -17.02
CA ILE A 24 -19.90 2.04 -16.04
C ILE A 24 -18.71 1.27 -15.44
N PHE A 25 -17.72 0.90 -16.26
CA PHE A 25 -16.50 0.20 -15.84
C PHE A 25 -15.56 1.07 -14.99
N ASN A 26 -15.59 2.39 -15.17
CA ASN A 26 -14.77 3.35 -14.43
C ASN A 26 -15.45 3.93 -13.18
N MET A 27 -16.74 3.63 -12.92
CA MET A 27 -17.45 4.12 -11.73
C MET A 27 -17.03 3.40 -10.44
N ASP A 28 -16.43 2.21 -10.54
CA ASP A 28 -16.03 1.39 -9.38
C ASP A 28 -14.54 1.50 -9.03
N LYS A 29 -13.73 2.21 -9.83
CA LYS A 29 -12.29 2.35 -9.58
C LYS A 29 -12.00 3.62 -8.79
N LYS A 30 -11.52 3.44 -7.55
CA LYS A 30 -10.97 4.53 -6.74
C LYS A 30 -9.78 5.19 -7.47
N PRO A 31 -9.61 6.52 -7.34
CA PRO A 31 -8.49 7.22 -7.98
C PRO A 31 -7.17 6.71 -7.44
N GLU A 32 -6.13 6.66 -8.28
CA GLU A 32 -4.79 6.31 -7.84
C GLU A 32 -4.23 7.40 -6.90
N LEU A 33 -3.60 6.98 -5.80
CA LEU A 33 -2.96 7.88 -4.85
C LEU A 33 -1.49 8.06 -5.21
N ASP A 34 -0.99 9.30 -5.10
CA ASP A 34 0.41 9.60 -5.33
C ASP A 34 1.33 8.77 -4.40
N PRO A 35 2.43 8.20 -4.93
CA PRO A 35 3.39 7.47 -4.12
C PRO A 35 3.94 8.30 -2.96
N HIS A 36 3.94 7.73 -1.76
CA HIS A 36 4.44 8.38 -0.55
C HIS A 36 5.34 7.43 0.25
N ILE A 37 6.65 7.55 0.08
CA ILE A 37 7.62 6.67 0.74
C ILE A 37 7.81 7.05 2.21
N ALA A 38 7.44 6.11 3.08
CA ALA A 38 7.63 6.15 4.52
C ALA A 38 9.12 5.99 4.89
N TYR A 39 9.44 6.29 6.15
CA TYR A 39 10.81 6.17 6.67
C TYR A 39 11.41 4.76 6.52
N CYS A 40 10.60 3.71 6.70
CA CYS A 40 11.01 2.31 6.53
C CYS A 40 10.97 1.81 5.08
N GLY A 41 10.60 2.66 4.11
CA GLY A 41 10.48 2.31 2.70
C GLY A 41 9.08 1.92 2.22
N LEU A 42 8.11 1.72 3.12
CA LEU A 42 6.73 1.41 2.70
C LEU A 42 6.15 2.55 1.85
N ASN A 43 5.56 2.23 0.70
CA ASN A 43 4.73 3.20 -0.01
C ASN A 43 3.34 3.28 0.65
N CYS A 44 3.03 4.41 1.31
CA CYS A 44 1.75 4.60 1.98
C CYS A 44 0.56 4.55 1.02
N ALA A 45 0.73 4.83 -0.28
CA ALA A 45 -0.34 4.73 -1.26
C ALA A 45 -0.93 3.30 -1.36
N GLY A 46 -0.16 2.27 -1.00
CA GLY A 46 -0.61 0.87 -0.91
C GLY A 46 -0.90 0.38 0.52
N CYS A 47 -0.97 1.27 1.49
CA CYS A 47 -1.27 0.94 2.89
C CYS A 47 -2.78 1.02 3.16
N ASP A 48 -3.36 -0.08 3.63
CA ASP A 48 -4.79 -0.24 3.88
C ASP A 48 -5.37 0.90 4.75
N VAL A 49 -4.68 1.28 5.84
CA VAL A 49 -5.12 2.36 6.75
C VAL A 49 -5.05 3.74 6.09
N PHE A 50 -4.00 3.99 5.32
CA PHE A 50 -3.85 5.26 4.61
C PHE A 50 -4.91 5.41 3.52
N GLN A 51 -5.14 4.34 2.74
CA GLN A 51 -6.20 4.28 1.74
C GLN A 51 -7.59 4.50 2.36
N ALA A 52 -7.88 3.84 3.49
CA ALA A 52 -9.12 4.04 4.21
C ALA A 52 -9.36 5.51 4.59
N THR A 53 -8.31 6.24 4.95
CA THR A 53 -8.40 7.66 5.28
C THR A 53 -8.48 8.54 4.03
N ALA A 54 -7.64 8.27 3.02
CA ALA A 54 -7.56 9.07 1.80
C ALA A 54 -8.83 8.98 0.95
N TYR A 55 -9.50 7.82 0.96
CA TYR A 55 -10.77 7.61 0.25
C TYR A 55 -12.00 7.82 1.13
N ASP A 56 -11.80 8.14 2.41
CA ASP A 56 -12.83 8.18 3.44
C ASP A 56 -13.79 6.97 3.38
N ASP A 57 -13.21 5.77 3.47
CA ASP A 57 -13.92 4.52 3.19
C ASP A 57 -14.05 3.65 4.45
N ASP A 58 -15.28 3.56 4.98
CA ASP A 58 -15.60 2.75 6.15
C ASP A 58 -15.46 1.23 5.93
N GLY A 59 -15.65 0.77 4.69
CA GLY A 59 -15.43 -0.62 4.32
C GLY A 59 -13.95 -1.00 4.47
N LEU A 60 -13.05 -0.14 3.98
CA LEU A 60 -11.60 -0.33 4.17
C LEU A 60 -11.19 -0.27 5.65
N ARG A 61 -11.86 0.55 6.47
CA ARG A 61 -11.64 0.58 7.93
C ARG A 61 -12.06 -0.73 8.58
N GLN A 62 -13.23 -1.27 8.19
CA GLN A 62 -13.71 -2.56 8.68
C GLN A 62 -12.79 -3.71 8.24
N ASP A 63 -12.40 -3.74 6.97
CA ASP A 63 -11.47 -4.77 6.45
C ASP A 63 -10.15 -4.78 7.21
N TYR A 64 -9.63 -3.59 7.55
CA TYR A 64 -8.43 -3.48 8.38
C TYR A 64 -8.68 -4.01 9.80
N ALA A 65 -9.79 -3.66 10.45
CA ALA A 65 -10.15 -4.18 11.76
C ALA A 65 -10.28 -5.71 11.77
N ASP A 66 -10.90 -6.28 10.74
CA ASP A 66 -11.06 -7.72 10.57
C ASP A 66 -9.71 -8.43 10.36
N LYS A 67 -8.83 -7.87 9.53
CA LYS A 67 -7.43 -8.34 9.42
C LYS A 67 -6.73 -8.31 10.76
N VAL A 68 -6.91 -7.24 11.53
CA VAL A 68 -6.28 -7.10 12.84
C VAL A 68 -6.76 -8.18 13.81
N LYS A 69 -8.07 -8.42 13.85
CA LYS A 69 -8.69 -9.49 14.63
C LYS A 69 -8.23 -10.87 14.17
N LEU A 70 -8.10 -11.10 12.87
CA LEU A 70 -7.68 -12.39 12.32
C LEU A 70 -6.24 -12.74 12.73
N HIS A 71 -5.30 -11.82 12.50
CA HIS A 71 -3.86 -12.06 12.67
C HIS A 71 -3.39 -11.94 14.11
N TRP A 72 -3.92 -10.99 14.89
CA TRP A 72 -3.42 -10.70 16.23
C TRP A 72 -4.45 -10.94 17.34
N LYS A 73 -5.68 -11.34 17.01
CA LYS A 73 -6.77 -11.55 17.98
C LYS A 73 -7.09 -10.29 18.80
N ILE A 74 -6.83 -9.13 18.21
CA ILE A 74 -7.12 -7.81 18.79
C ILE A 74 -8.39 -7.28 18.13
N GLU A 75 -9.37 -6.87 18.93
CA GLU A 75 -10.52 -6.13 18.44
C GLU A 75 -10.22 -4.63 18.49
N ILE A 76 -10.46 -3.94 17.39
CA ILE A 76 -10.33 -2.49 17.29
C ILE A 76 -11.63 -1.91 16.74
N ASP A 77 -11.95 -0.69 17.15
CA ASP A 77 -13.06 0.07 16.56
C ASP A 77 -12.65 0.57 15.17
N PRO A 78 -13.36 0.16 14.08
CA PRO A 78 -13.11 0.67 12.74
C PRO A 78 -13.18 2.20 12.65
N ALA A 79 -14.05 2.86 13.44
CA ALA A 79 -14.17 4.31 13.44
C ALA A 79 -12.89 5.01 13.96
N GLY A 80 -12.05 4.31 14.72
CA GLY A 80 -10.75 4.79 15.19
C GLY A 80 -9.61 4.62 14.17
N VAL A 81 -9.86 3.98 13.02
CA VAL A 81 -8.84 3.71 12.00
C VAL A 81 -8.59 4.96 11.16
N SER A 82 -7.44 5.60 11.35
CA SER A 82 -7.02 6.78 10.60
C SER A 82 -5.50 6.92 10.47
N CYS A 83 -5.04 7.34 9.30
CA CYS A 83 -3.63 7.64 9.03
C CYS A 83 -3.48 8.60 7.85
N TYR A 84 -2.70 9.66 8.06
CA TYR A 84 -2.45 10.69 7.04
C TYR A 84 -1.05 10.61 6.43
N GLY A 85 -0.42 9.43 6.50
CA GLY A 85 0.91 9.18 5.96
C GLY A 85 2.00 9.22 7.03
N CYS A 86 3.08 8.48 6.79
CA CYS A 86 4.13 8.22 7.80
C CYS A 86 4.79 9.51 8.32
N ARG A 87 4.99 10.48 7.43
CA ARG A 87 5.68 11.75 7.72
C ARG A 87 4.77 12.79 8.39
N ASP A 88 3.45 12.59 8.36
CA ASP A 88 2.50 13.49 9.01
C ASP A 88 2.62 13.40 10.55
N GLU A 89 2.35 14.50 11.25
CA GLU A 89 2.46 14.57 12.71
C GLU A 89 1.25 14.01 13.46
N ARG A 90 0.08 13.89 12.80
CA ARG A 90 -1.12 13.33 13.40
C ARG A 90 -0.90 11.87 13.86
N PRO A 91 -1.70 11.38 14.81
CA PRO A 91 -1.65 9.99 15.24
C PRO A 91 -1.72 8.99 14.08
N LYS A 92 -1.18 7.79 14.31
CA LYS A 92 -1.23 6.67 13.37
C LYS A 92 -2.02 5.54 14.02
N THR A 93 -2.62 4.69 13.20
CA THR A 93 -3.28 3.46 13.68
C THR A 93 -2.31 2.26 13.65
N GLY A 94 -2.53 1.34 14.59
CA GLY A 94 -1.86 0.04 14.65
C GLY A 94 -0.36 0.15 14.91
N PHE A 95 0.42 -0.72 14.27
CA PHE A 95 1.88 -0.77 14.43
C PHE A 95 2.57 0.58 14.19
N CYS A 96 2.03 1.42 13.31
CA CYS A 96 2.62 2.73 13.01
C CYS A 96 2.51 3.73 14.18
N ALA A 97 1.63 3.50 15.16
CA ALA A 97 1.46 4.36 16.33
C ALA A 97 2.71 4.39 17.24
N THR A 98 3.42 3.27 17.33
CA THR A 98 4.57 3.07 18.22
C THR A 98 5.85 2.69 17.45
N CYS A 99 5.89 2.99 16.14
CA CYS A 99 6.98 2.56 15.27
C CYS A 99 8.33 3.21 15.64
N GLU A 100 9.27 2.40 16.15
CA GLU A 100 10.62 2.85 16.52
C GLU A 100 11.41 3.40 15.34
N VAL A 101 11.22 2.85 14.13
CA VAL A 101 11.89 3.36 12.92
C VAL A 101 11.47 4.79 12.64
N ARG A 102 10.18 5.12 12.78
CA ARG A 102 9.68 6.49 12.59
C ARG A 102 10.28 7.44 13.61
N ALA A 103 10.35 7.06 14.88
CA ALA A 103 10.96 7.88 15.92
C ALA A 103 12.45 8.13 15.64
N CYS A 104 13.20 7.06 15.36
CA CYS A 104 14.63 7.12 15.09
C CYS A 104 14.97 7.96 13.84
N THR A 105 14.27 7.75 12.72
CA THR A 105 14.53 8.50 11.48
C THR A 105 14.22 9.99 11.64
N LYS A 106 13.16 10.34 12.39
CA LYS A 106 12.84 11.73 12.73
C LYS A 106 13.92 12.37 13.61
N GLU A 107 14.33 11.69 14.67
CA GLU A 107 15.36 12.17 15.59
C GLU A 107 16.70 12.43 14.87
N ARG A 108 17.06 11.55 13.92
CA ARG A 108 18.27 11.69 13.10
C ARG A 108 18.12 12.67 11.93
N GLY A 109 16.95 13.26 11.71
CA GLY A 109 16.69 14.16 10.58
C GLY A 109 16.88 13.52 9.20
N LEU A 110 16.72 12.19 9.12
CA LEU A 110 16.93 11.45 7.87
C LEU A 110 15.67 11.49 7.01
N GLU A 111 15.85 11.50 5.69
CA GLU A 111 14.72 11.45 4.77
C GLU A 111 14.00 10.10 4.88
N ASN A 112 14.75 9.00 4.91
CA ASN A 112 14.27 7.65 5.16
C ASN A 112 15.48 6.78 5.53
N CYS A 113 15.26 5.50 5.84
CA CYS A 113 16.34 4.61 6.22
C CYS A 113 17.40 4.40 5.13
N ALA A 114 17.14 4.66 3.85
CA ALA A 114 18.08 4.39 2.75
C ALA A 114 19.42 5.11 2.95
N THR A 115 19.41 6.33 3.49
CA THR A 115 20.61 7.14 3.73
C THR A 115 21.16 6.98 5.15
N CYS A 116 20.64 6.02 5.92
CA CYS A 116 21.13 5.73 7.28
C CYS A 116 22.49 5.05 7.20
N GLU A 117 23.44 5.49 8.02
CA GLU A 117 24.76 4.84 8.14
C GLU A 117 24.63 3.41 8.67
N ASP A 118 23.69 3.20 9.60
CA ASP A 118 23.34 1.87 10.14
C ASP A 118 22.23 1.18 9.32
N TYR A 119 22.24 1.35 7.99
CA TYR A 119 21.23 0.74 7.14
C TYR A 119 21.16 -0.79 7.36
N GLY A 120 19.94 -1.32 7.44
CA GLY A 120 19.72 -2.72 7.78
C GLY A 120 19.81 -3.03 9.29
N CYS A 121 19.79 -2.04 10.17
CA CYS A 121 19.77 -2.27 11.62
C CYS A 121 18.53 -3.06 12.11
N GLU A 122 18.61 -3.57 13.33
CA GLU A 122 17.57 -4.42 13.94
C GLU A 122 16.17 -3.76 13.93
N LYS A 123 16.09 -2.44 14.15
CA LYS A 123 14.83 -1.70 14.13
C LYS A 123 14.13 -1.82 12.77
N LEU A 124 14.89 -1.63 11.70
CA LEU A 124 14.38 -1.74 10.33
C LEU A 124 14.02 -3.20 10.00
N GLN A 125 14.89 -4.14 10.35
CA GLN A 125 14.66 -5.56 10.12
C GLN A 125 13.38 -6.05 10.82
N ARG A 126 13.11 -5.61 12.06
CA ARG A 126 11.86 -5.95 12.78
C ARG A 126 10.62 -5.48 12.04
N VAL A 127 10.64 -4.27 11.48
CA VAL A 127 9.52 -3.74 10.68
C VAL A 127 9.33 -4.54 9.39
N HIS A 128 10.42 -4.86 8.68
CA HIS A 128 10.34 -5.66 7.46
C HIS A 128 9.88 -7.10 7.72
N ALA A 129 10.32 -7.72 8.81
CA ALA A 129 9.83 -9.02 9.26
C ALA A 129 8.32 -9.00 9.56
N ALA A 130 7.85 -7.95 10.26
CA ALA A 130 6.41 -7.79 10.50
C ALA A 130 5.62 -7.66 9.20
N MET A 131 6.14 -6.95 8.19
CA MET A 131 5.53 -6.84 6.86
C MET A 131 5.47 -8.18 6.12
N ILE A 132 6.55 -8.96 6.18
CA ILE A 132 6.61 -10.31 5.58
C ILE A 132 5.53 -11.21 6.19
N ASN A 133 5.36 -11.17 7.52
CA ASN A 133 4.38 -12.00 8.23
C ASN A 133 2.92 -11.67 7.89
N VAL A 134 2.65 -10.51 7.29
CA VAL A 134 1.31 -10.08 6.85
C VAL A 134 1.18 -10.06 5.32
N GLY A 135 2.09 -10.73 4.61
CA GLY A 135 2.04 -10.88 3.15
C GLY A 135 2.37 -9.60 2.38
N LYS A 136 3.00 -8.61 3.01
CA LYS A 136 3.50 -7.38 2.34
C LYS A 136 4.95 -7.60 1.87
N SER A 137 5.17 -8.70 1.16
CA SER A 137 6.47 -9.16 0.66
C SER A 137 6.37 -9.88 -0.68
N VAL A 138 7.51 -10.06 -1.34
CA VAL A 138 7.73 -10.92 -2.51
C VAL A 138 8.98 -11.75 -2.27
N ASP A 139 8.91 -13.06 -2.49
CA ASP A 139 10.03 -14.00 -2.30
C ASP A 139 10.73 -13.87 -0.93
N GLY A 140 9.95 -13.61 0.13
CA GLY A 140 10.47 -13.42 1.48
C GLY A 140 11.11 -12.05 1.74
N VAL A 141 11.08 -11.13 0.79
CA VAL A 141 11.60 -9.77 0.91
C VAL A 141 10.45 -8.77 1.05
N ALA A 142 10.47 -7.95 2.10
CA ALA A 142 9.45 -6.90 2.29
C ALA A 142 9.47 -5.90 1.14
N TRP A 143 8.30 -5.49 0.63
CA TRP A 143 8.20 -4.44 -0.40
C TRP A 143 8.89 -3.13 0.02
N ALA A 144 8.82 -2.82 1.31
CA ALA A 144 9.50 -1.66 1.88
C ALA A 144 11.03 -1.74 1.76
N SER A 145 11.62 -2.94 1.86
CA SER A 145 13.06 -3.14 1.65
C SER A 145 13.45 -2.85 0.20
N ILE A 146 12.68 -3.37 -0.75
CA ILE A 146 12.92 -3.16 -2.19
C ILE A 146 12.95 -1.66 -2.53
N ASN A 147 11.99 -0.90 -2.00
CA ASN A 147 11.94 0.55 -2.20
C ASN A 147 13.17 1.27 -1.61
N LEU A 148 13.65 0.85 -0.44
CA LEU A 148 14.87 1.43 0.14
C LEU A 148 16.10 1.09 -0.69
N GLU A 149 16.25 -0.15 -1.14
CA GLU A 149 17.37 -0.56 -2.01
C GLU A 149 17.38 0.21 -3.34
N GLU A 150 16.20 0.45 -3.92
CA GLU A 150 16.09 1.29 -5.11
C GLU A 150 16.55 2.72 -4.84
N ILE A 151 16.12 3.34 -3.73
CA ILE A 151 16.57 4.68 -3.32
C ILE A 151 18.09 4.70 -3.08
N ARG A 152 18.65 3.65 -2.46
CA ARG A 152 20.09 3.52 -2.24
C ARG A 152 20.85 3.47 -3.55
N ARG A 153 20.41 2.62 -4.49
CA ARG A 153 21.01 2.50 -5.83
C ARG A 153 20.97 3.84 -6.57
N ASN A 154 19.84 4.53 -6.56
CA ASN A 154 19.67 5.81 -7.23
C ASN A 154 20.54 6.93 -6.62
N LYS A 155 20.95 6.79 -5.36
CA LYS A 155 21.87 7.71 -4.66
C LYS A 155 23.33 7.25 -4.67
N GLY A 156 23.65 6.11 -5.30
CA GLY A 156 25.02 5.55 -5.30
C GLY A 156 25.48 5.04 -3.93
N LEU A 157 24.55 4.55 -3.10
CA LEU A 157 24.80 4.03 -1.75
C LEU A 157 24.83 2.50 -1.66
N ALA A 158 24.54 1.80 -2.76
CA ALA A 158 24.46 0.35 -2.88
C ALA A 158 25.31 -0.14 -4.06
#